data_AF-A0A7W3PI79-F1
#
_entry.id   AF-A0A7W3PI79-F1
#
_cell.length_a   1.000
_cell.length_b   1.000
_cell.length_c   1.000
_cell.angle_alpha   90.00
_cell.angle_beta   90.00
_cell.angle_gamma   90.00
#
_symmetry.space_group_name_H-M   'P 1'
#
loop_
_entity.id
_entity.type
_entity.pdbx_description
1 polymer ?
#
loop_
_entity_poly.entity_id
_entity_poly.type
_entity_poly.pdbx_seq_one_letter_code
_entity_poly.pdbx_strand_id
1 'polypeptide(L)'
;MTPPDHQPAPSREVPFGGLPHPRLPVFRAPDGEWYVDRDGLGPGSERRWRAAFDAATVRRRRLLAGLGVVLRSVLLAVACASAGALVGVVVGGSGVLPGVGTRGADFASAGDPTGVIVGGALGLLVGIGVAIGVMLATQPDGAPGPVVRVPEEVLVADVDGPPPRRVWLWSTALDAEATARRTIGYEVEVERPAQAASAARARARYAAIYGASVEAARDLGIPPRAPAIPLEP
;
A
#
# COMPACT_ATOMS: atom_id res chain seq x y z
N MET A 1 -21.75 -21.24 48.11
CA MET A 1 -21.81 -21.70 46.70
C MET A 1 -21.25 -20.60 45.84
N THR A 2 -19.96 -20.69 45.52
CA THR A 2 -19.24 -19.74 44.66
C THR A 2 -19.37 -20.24 43.22
N PRO A 3 -19.71 -19.40 42.23
CA PRO A 3 -19.80 -19.84 40.84
C PRO A 3 -18.40 -20.24 40.35
N PRO A 4 -18.27 -21.28 39.51
CA PRO A 4 -16.97 -21.68 38.98
C PRO A 4 -16.43 -20.59 38.06
N ASP A 5 -15.22 -20.10 38.39
CA ASP A 5 -14.40 -19.26 37.54
C ASP A 5 -14.28 -19.90 36.15
N HIS A 6 -14.90 -19.27 35.15
CA HIS A 6 -14.61 -19.53 33.74
C HIS A 6 -13.23 -18.93 33.44
N GLN A 7 -12.17 -19.68 33.76
CA GLN A 7 -10.86 -19.41 33.16
C GLN A 7 -10.97 -19.65 31.66
N PRO A 8 -10.72 -18.64 30.80
CA PRO A 8 -10.57 -18.90 29.38
C PRO A 8 -9.40 -19.87 29.22
N ALA A 9 -9.64 -21.00 28.55
CA ALA A 9 -8.62 -22.00 28.28
C ALA A 9 -7.39 -21.31 27.67
N PRO A 10 -6.16 -21.65 28.10
CA PRO A 10 -4.96 -21.11 27.47
C PRO A 10 -5.03 -21.43 25.99
N SER A 11 -5.08 -20.38 25.16
CA SER A 11 -5.05 -20.48 23.71
C SER A 11 -3.87 -21.37 23.36
N ARG A 12 -4.13 -22.61 22.94
CA ARG A 12 -3.07 -23.52 22.48
C ARG A 12 -2.34 -22.77 21.37
N GLU A 13 -1.13 -22.30 21.64
CA GLU A 13 -0.26 -21.73 20.63
C GLU A 13 -0.11 -22.78 19.54
N VAL A 14 -0.71 -22.54 18.38
CA VAL A 14 -0.53 -23.41 17.23
C VAL A 14 0.91 -23.16 16.74
N PRO A 15 1.81 -24.16 16.81
CA PRO A 15 3.16 -23.97 16.32
C PRO A 15 3.12 -23.66 14.83
N PHE A 16 4.05 -22.84 14.35
CA PHE A 16 4.16 -22.52 12.92
C PHE A 16 4.36 -23.82 12.12
N GLY A 17 3.50 -24.07 11.13
CA GLY A 17 3.49 -25.35 10.40
C GLY A 17 2.81 -26.50 11.14
N GLY A 18 2.02 -26.21 12.19
CA GLY A 18 1.26 -27.19 12.94
C GLY A 18 0.23 -27.91 12.06
N LEU A 19 0.48 -29.20 11.85
CA LEU A 19 -0.24 -30.15 10.98
C LEU A 19 -0.36 -29.67 9.51
N PRO A 20 0.38 -30.28 8.56
CA PRO A 20 0.22 -29.95 7.15
C PRO A 20 -1.19 -30.29 6.67
N HIS A 21 -1.72 -29.48 5.75
CA HIS A 21 -3.00 -29.81 5.12
C HIS A 21 -2.85 -31.11 4.32
N PRO A 22 -3.81 -32.05 4.41
CA PRO A 22 -3.64 -33.40 3.86
C PRO A 22 -3.44 -33.43 2.34
N ARG A 23 -3.91 -32.41 1.62
CA ARG A 23 -3.93 -32.36 0.15
C ARG A 23 -3.19 -31.19 -0.47
N LEU A 24 -2.91 -30.16 0.31
CA LEU A 24 -2.43 -28.87 -0.20
C LEU A 24 -1.11 -28.49 0.46
N PRO A 25 -0.16 -27.88 -0.28
CA PRO A 25 1.11 -27.40 0.25
C PRO A 25 0.95 -26.09 1.05
N VAL A 26 0.09 -26.10 2.07
CA VAL A 26 -0.21 -24.95 2.92
C VAL A 26 0.24 -25.23 4.36
N PHE A 27 0.47 -24.17 5.11
CA PHE A 27 0.88 -24.24 6.51
C PHE A 27 -0.05 -23.40 7.37
N ARG A 28 -0.26 -23.85 8.61
CA ARG A 28 -1.02 -23.08 9.60
C ARG A 28 -0.07 -22.17 10.37
N ALA A 29 -0.44 -20.91 10.51
CA ALA A 29 0.33 -19.94 11.27
C ALA A 29 -0.22 -19.76 12.71
N PRO A 30 0.49 -19.06 13.61
CA PRO A 30 0.08 -18.85 15.01
C PRO A 30 -1.25 -18.10 15.20
N ASP A 31 -1.69 -17.34 14.19
CA ASP A 31 -3.02 -16.70 14.16
C ASP A 31 -4.17 -17.71 13.90
N GLY A 32 -3.83 -18.97 13.64
CA GLY A 32 -4.79 -20.04 13.39
C GLY A 32 -5.26 -20.14 11.94
N GLU A 33 -4.78 -19.26 11.06
CA GLU A 33 -5.15 -19.17 9.64
C GLU A 33 -4.21 -19.98 8.74
N TRP A 34 -4.67 -20.29 7.53
CA TRP A 34 -3.90 -21.04 6.53
C TRP A 34 -3.18 -20.13 5.57
N TYR A 35 -1.93 -20.46 5.28
CA TYR A 35 -1.05 -19.70 4.42
C TYR A 35 -0.34 -20.59 3.42
N VAL A 36 0.00 -20.01 2.27
CA VAL A 36 0.86 -20.63 1.27
C VAL A 36 2.06 -19.72 1.03
N ASP A 37 3.23 -20.34 0.96
CA ASP A 37 4.44 -19.69 0.48
C ASP A 37 4.61 -20.04 -1.00
N ARG A 38 4.84 -19.04 -1.84
CA ARG A 38 4.99 -19.20 -3.30
C ARG A 38 6.01 -20.27 -3.66
N ASP A 39 7.09 -20.35 -2.89
CA ASP A 39 8.22 -21.25 -3.13
C ASP A 39 8.09 -22.56 -2.32
N GLY A 40 6.97 -22.75 -1.60
CA GLY A 40 6.74 -23.87 -0.69
C GLY A 40 7.21 -23.61 0.74
N LEU A 41 6.76 -24.46 1.66
CA LEU A 41 7.13 -24.38 3.07
C LEU A 41 8.63 -24.68 3.24
N GLY A 42 9.38 -23.72 3.75
CA GLY A 42 10.81 -23.86 3.99
C GLY A 42 11.30 -23.05 5.20
N PRO A 43 12.61 -23.09 5.49
CA PRO A 43 13.20 -22.46 6.67
C PRO A 43 13.04 -20.93 6.71
N GLY A 44 12.75 -20.30 5.57
CA GLY A 44 12.48 -18.86 5.47
C GLY A 44 11.01 -18.47 5.60
N SER A 45 10.07 -19.43 5.52
CA SER A 45 8.63 -19.14 5.43
C SER A 45 8.09 -18.43 6.67
N GLU A 46 8.54 -18.83 7.85
CA GLU A 46 8.13 -18.18 9.10
C GLU A 46 8.58 -16.72 9.16
N ARG A 47 9.82 -16.43 8.75
CA ARG A 47 10.33 -15.04 8.68
C ARG A 47 9.54 -14.21 7.67
N ARG A 48 9.21 -14.79 6.51
CA ARG A 48 8.40 -14.13 5.48
C ARG A 48 6.97 -13.87 5.96
N TRP A 49 6.35 -14.84 6.63
CA TRP A 49 5.02 -14.69 7.23
C TRP A 49 5.02 -13.61 8.30
N ARG A 50 5.96 -13.64 9.27
CA ARG A 50 6.08 -12.58 10.29
C ARG A 50 6.28 -11.21 9.65
N ALA A 51 7.11 -11.12 8.62
CA ALA A 51 7.33 -9.86 7.92
C ALA A 51 6.06 -9.27 7.28
N ALA A 52 5.09 -10.11 6.90
CA ALA A 52 3.86 -9.72 6.23
C ALA A 52 2.65 -9.58 7.17
N PHE A 53 2.50 -10.46 8.16
CA PHE A 53 1.27 -10.63 8.94
C PHE A 53 1.44 -10.41 10.45
N ASP A 54 2.65 -10.45 11.01
CA ASP A 54 2.84 -10.18 12.44
C ASP A 54 2.60 -8.69 12.72
N ALA A 55 1.58 -8.40 13.53
CA ALA A 55 1.15 -7.05 13.88
C ALA A 55 2.28 -6.19 14.46
N ALA A 56 3.20 -6.80 15.24
CA ALA A 56 4.34 -6.07 15.79
C ALA A 56 5.33 -5.66 14.68
N THR A 57 5.60 -6.58 13.76
CA THR A 57 6.50 -6.35 12.62
C THR A 57 5.90 -5.37 11.60
N VAL A 58 4.60 -5.46 11.33
CA VAL A 58 3.86 -4.54 10.45
C VAL A 58 3.81 -3.13 11.06
N ARG A 59 3.54 -3.00 12.36
CA ARG A 59 3.59 -1.69 13.06
C ARG A 59 4.98 -1.07 13.00
N ARG A 60 6.03 -1.84 13.30
CA ARG A 60 7.42 -1.36 13.21
C ARG A 60 7.77 -0.90 11.80
N ARG A 61 7.40 -1.65 10.76
CA ARG A 61 7.64 -1.24 9.37
C ARG A 61 6.87 0.01 8.99
N ARG A 62 5.60 0.15 9.39
CA ARG A 62 4.82 1.37 9.16
C ARG A 62 5.44 2.57 9.86
N LEU A 63 5.93 2.39 11.09
CA LEU A 63 6.64 3.44 11.83
C LEU A 63 7.96 3.82 11.15
N LEU A 64 8.77 2.84 10.71
CA LEU A 64 10.04 3.08 10.02
C LEU A 64 9.86 3.69 8.63
N ALA A 65 8.85 3.24 7.87
CA ALA A 65 8.48 3.82 6.59
C ALA A 65 7.97 5.26 6.77
N GLY A 66 7.14 5.51 7.79
CA GLY A 66 6.71 6.85 8.17
C GLY A 66 7.90 7.75 8.56
N LEU A 67 8.84 7.22 9.35
CA LEU A 67 10.09 7.92 9.70
C LEU A 67 10.96 8.25 8.48
N GLY A 68 11.10 7.32 7.54
CA GLY A 68 11.86 7.55 6.31
C GLY A 68 11.23 8.60 5.41
N VAL A 69 9.89 8.60 5.31
CA VAL A 69 9.14 9.65 4.60
C VAL A 69 9.32 10.99 5.30
N VAL A 70 9.13 11.06 6.62
CA VAL A 70 9.31 12.29 7.42
C VAL A 70 10.74 12.82 7.26
N LEU A 71 11.75 11.98 7.42
CA LEU A 71 13.16 12.37 7.29
C LEU A 71 13.47 12.90 5.88
N ARG A 72 12.95 12.25 4.84
CA ARG A 72 13.13 12.70 3.45
C ARG A 72 12.42 14.03 3.18
N SER A 73 11.21 14.22 3.71
CA SER A 73 10.50 15.49 3.61
C SER A 73 11.18 16.61 4.40
N VAL A 74 11.75 16.31 5.58
CA VAL A 74 12.54 17.26 6.36
C VAL A 74 13.82 17.65 5.62
N LEU A 75 14.55 16.68 5.06
CA LEU A 75 15.75 16.95 4.26
C LEU A 75 15.43 17.79 3.01
N LEU A 76 14.33 17.48 2.33
CA LEU A 76 13.88 18.27 1.17
C LEU A 76 13.47 19.69 1.60
N ALA A 77 12.74 19.84 2.69
CA ALA A 77 12.35 21.15 3.22
C ALA A 77 13.57 21.98 3.64
N VAL A 78 14.57 21.36 4.28
CA VAL A 78 15.84 22.02 4.64
C VAL A 78 16.62 22.42 3.39
N ALA A 79 16.69 21.56 2.37
CA ALA A 79 17.35 21.87 1.10
C ALA A 79 16.64 22.99 0.32
N CYS A 80 15.31 23.01 0.32
CA CYS A 80 14.52 24.09 -0.28
C CYS A 80 14.64 25.41 0.50
N ALA A 81 14.65 25.34 1.84
CA ALA A 81 14.84 26.50 2.69
C ALA A 81 16.25 27.11 2.53
N SER A 82 17.29 26.27 2.43
CA SER A 82 18.66 26.76 2.18
C SER A 82 18.83 27.34 0.78
N ALA A 83 18.18 26.76 -0.24
CA ALA A 83 18.14 27.34 -1.58
C ALA A 83 17.36 28.67 -1.64
N GLY A 84 16.21 28.76 -0.97
CA GLY A 84 15.41 29.99 -0.88
C GLY A 84 16.13 31.11 -0.10
N ALA A 85 16.83 30.77 0.98
CA ALA A 85 17.67 31.71 1.72
C ALA A 85 18.85 32.22 0.86
N LEU A 86 19.49 31.34 0.07
CA LEU A 86 20.54 31.75 -0.87
C LEU A 86 20.01 32.69 -1.96
N VAL A 87 18.84 32.44 -2.53
CA VAL A 87 18.23 33.33 -3.54
C VAL A 87 17.82 34.67 -2.93
N GLY A 88 17.25 34.68 -1.72
CA GLY A 88 16.91 35.90 -0.99
C GLY A 88 18.13 36.76 -0.65
N VAL A 89 19.27 36.13 -0.30
CA VAL A 89 20.55 36.82 -0.05
C VAL A 89 21.16 37.37 -1.35
N VAL A 90 21.06 36.65 -2.48
CA VAL A 90 21.56 37.13 -3.77
C VAL A 90 20.73 38.30 -4.32
N VAL A 91 19.41 38.27 -4.17
CA VAL A 91 18.52 39.37 -4.60
C VAL A 91 18.60 40.57 -3.64
N GLY A 92 18.71 40.33 -2.33
CA GLY A 92 18.90 41.39 -1.32
C GLY A 92 20.32 42.01 -1.32
N GLY A 93 21.33 41.27 -1.77
CA GLY A 93 22.71 41.76 -1.92
C GLY A 93 22.96 42.51 -3.25
N SER A 94 22.11 42.33 -4.25
CA SER A 94 22.26 42.94 -5.58
C SER A 94 21.57 44.30 -5.67
N GLY A 95 21.87 45.20 -4.73
CA GLY A 95 21.54 46.63 -4.81
C GLY A 95 22.48 47.41 -5.74
N VAL A 96 22.99 46.80 -6.81
CA VAL A 96 23.94 47.46 -7.75
C VAL A 96 23.56 47.20 -9.20
N LEU A 97 22.33 47.51 -9.60
CA LEU A 97 22.04 47.84 -11.00
C LEU A 97 21.05 49.01 -11.04
N PRO A 98 21.50 50.22 -11.43
CA PRO A 98 20.63 51.37 -11.55
C PRO A 98 19.81 51.25 -12.84
N GLY A 99 18.48 51.26 -12.74
CA GLY A 99 17.65 51.68 -13.87
C GLY A 99 16.48 50.80 -14.31
N VAL A 100 15.99 49.84 -13.53
CA VAL A 100 14.71 49.17 -13.87
C VAL A 100 13.76 49.22 -12.68
N GLY A 101 12.86 50.20 -12.72
CA GLY A 101 11.77 50.33 -11.75
C GLY A 101 10.79 49.17 -11.88
N THR A 102 10.81 48.26 -10.90
CA THR A 102 9.68 47.37 -10.63
C THR A 102 8.86 47.99 -9.51
N ARG A 103 7.75 48.66 -9.89
CA ARG A 103 6.65 48.93 -8.96
C ARG A 103 6.04 47.59 -8.58
N GLY A 104 6.22 47.19 -7.33
CA GLY A 104 5.44 46.10 -6.73
C GLY A 104 6.26 45.03 -6.02
N ALA A 105 7.00 45.42 -4.98
CA ALA A 105 7.19 44.65 -3.75
C ALA A 105 8.14 45.42 -2.84
N ASP A 106 7.60 46.33 -2.04
CA ASP A 106 8.31 46.93 -0.90
C ASP A 106 8.51 45.89 0.22
N PHE A 107 9.25 44.81 -0.05
CA PHE A 107 9.57 43.75 0.92
C PHE A 107 11.07 43.50 1.05
N ALA A 108 11.90 44.52 0.79
CA ALA A 108 13.34 44.39 0.96
C ALA A 108 14.00 45.72 1.34
N SER A 109 13.74 46.20 2.57
CA SER A 109 14.78 46.96 3.25
C SER A 109 15.84 45.97 3.72
N ALA A 110 17.10 46.20 3.34
CA ALA A 110 18.24 45.43 3.82
C ALA A 110 18.26 45.45 5.36
N GLY A 111 17.89 44.31 5.97
CA GLY A 111 17.73 44.15 7.41
C GLY A 111 16.35 43.67 7.87
N ASP A 112 15.33 43.64 7.00
CA ASP A 112 13.98 43.20 7.39
C ASP A 112 13.84 41.66 7.29
N PRO A 113 13.66 40.94 8.42
CA PRO A 113 13.54 39.48 8.42
C PRO A 113 12.31 38.97 7.66
N THR A 114 11.36 39.85 7.33
CA THR A 114 10.09 39.51 6.69
C THR A 114 10.27 38.82 5.32
N GLY A 115 11.22 39.26 4.49
CA GLY A 115 11.48 38.64 3.17
C GLY A 115 12.02 37.20 3.29
N VAL A 116 12.84 36.94 4.31
CA VAL A 116 13.36 35.59 4.62
C VAL A 116 12.24 34.69 5.17
N ILE A 117 11.34 35.26 5.98
CA ILE A 117 10.19 34.55 6.54
C ILE A 117 9.20 34.15 5.44
N VAL A 118 8.89 35.06 4.51
CA VAL A 118 7.96 34.81 3.39
C VAL A 118 8.55 33.77 2.42
N GLY A 119 9.82 33.89 2.06
CA GLY A 119 10.50 32.90 1.20
C GLY A 119 10.59 31.51 1.84
N GLY A 120 10.88 31.46 3.15
CA GLY A 120 10.88 30.21 3.91
C GLY A 120 9.50 29.55 3.99
N ALA A 121 8.43 30.33 4.18
CA ALA A 121 7.06 29.82 4.22
C ALA A 121 6.60 29.25 2.86
N LEU A 122 6.95 29.92 1.76
CA LEU A 122 6.65 29.44 0.40
C LEU A 122 7.44 28.18 0.05
N GLY A 123 8.73 28.13 0.41
CA GLY A 123 9.56 26.94 0.24
C GLY A 123 9.04 25.73 1.04
N LEU A 124 8.54 25.97 2.26
CA LEU A 124 7.92 24.93 3.09
C LEU A 124 6.64 24.37 2.44
N LEU A 125 5.75 25.24 1.94
CA LEU A 125 4.50 24.81 1.30
C LEU A 125 4.75 23.99 0.03
N VAL A 126 5.69 24.42 -0.81
CA VAL A 126 6.09 23.67 -2.01
C VAL A 126 6.74 22.32 -1.62
N GLY A 127 7.60 22.31 -0.60
CA GLY A 127 8.21 21.09 -0.08
C GLY A 127 7.19 20.09 0.46
N ILE A 128 6.18 20.56 1.20
CA ILE A 128 5.05 19.73 1.68
C ILE A 128 4.26 19.17 0.49
N GLY A 129 3.95 19.99 -0.51
CA GLY A 129 3.23 19.55 -1.72
C GLY A 129 3.98 18.47 -2.50
N VAL A 130 5.30 18.64 -2.68
CA VAL A 130 6.15 17.63 -3.34
C VAL A 130 6.25 16.36 -2.50
N ALA A 131 6.39 16.48 -1.18
CA ALA A 131 6.42 15.33 -0.28
C ALA A 131 5.12 14.52 -0.34
N ILE A 132 3.97 15.18 -0.31
CA ILE A 132 2.65 14.54 -0.47
C ILE A 132 2.52 13.90 -1.85
N GLY A 133 2.95 14.60 -2.91
CA GLY A 133 2.91 14.06 -4.28
C GLY A 133 3.78 12.81 -4.44
N VAL A 134 5.00 12.82 -3.89
CA VAL A 134 5.88 11.63 -3.86
C VAL A 134 5.25 10.53 -3.02
N MET A 135 4.66 10.85 -1.87
CA MET A 135 4.03 9.85 -0.99
C MET A 135 2.82 9.17 -1.63
N LEU A 136 2.03 9.92 -2.42
CA LEU A 136 0.93 9.39 -3.22
C LEU A 136 1.43 8.57 -4.41
N ALA A 137 2.55 8.96 -5.02
CA ALA A 137 3.18 8.23 -6.12
C ALA A 137 3.89 6.93 -5.65
N THR A 138 4.43 6.91 -4.43
CA THR A 138 5.06 5.73 -3.82
C THR A 138 4.07 4.87 -3.04
N GLN A 139 2.85 4.68 -3.57
CA GLN A 139 2.07 3.54 -3.08
C GLN A 139 2.88 2.27 -3.37
N PRO A 140 3.17 1.45 -2.36
CA PRO A 140 3.96 0.24 -2.54
C PRO A 140 3.32 -0.62 -3.62
N ASP A 141 4.11 -1.00 -4.61
CA ASP A 141 3.71 -1.83 -5.75
C ASP A 141 2.83 -2.98 -5.26
N GLY A 142 1.62 -3.07 -5.84
CA GLY A 142 0.56 -4.02 -5.47
C GLY A 142 0.86 -5.47 -5.83
N ALA A 143 2.12 -5.85 -5.97
CA ALA A 143 2.53 -7.23 -6.19
C ALA A 143 2.35 -8.00 -4.87
N PRO A 144 1.57 -9.11 -4.87
CA PRO A 144 1.39 -9.91 -3.67
C PRO A 144 2.73 -10.42 -3.16
N GLY A 145 2.89 -10.40 -1.82
CA GLY A 145 4.07 -10.91 -1.16
C GLY A 145 4.28 -12.42 -1.38
N PRO A 146 5.47 -12.95 -1.04
CA PRO A 146 5.77 -14.37 -1.22
C PRO A 146 4.90 -15.29 -0.37
N VAL A 147 4.33 -14.80 0.73
CA VAL A 147 3.40 -15.53 1.60
C VAL A 147 2.04 -14.86 1.55
N VAL A 148 0.99 -15.64 1.29
CA VAL A 148 -0.38 -15.15 1.13
C VAL A 148 -1.33 -16.04 1.95
N ARG A 149 -2.39 -15.44 2.49
CA ARG A 149 -3.45 -16.17 3.19
C ARG A 149 -4.27 -16.95 2.17
N VAL A 150 -4.58 -18.20 2.49
CA VAL A 150 -5.33 -19.08 1.61
C VAL A 150 -6.82 -18.89 1.87
N PRO A 151 -7.62 -18.48 0.86
CA PRO A 151 -9.07 -18.37 0.99
C PRO A 151 -9.71 -19.73 1.27
N GLU A 152 -10.85 -19.72 1.96
CA GLU A 152 -11.60 -20.93 2.31
C GLU A 152 -11.97 -21.73 1.06
N GLU A 153 -12.30 -21.06 -0.04
CA GLU A 153 -12.64 -21.66 -1.33
C GLU A 153 -11.54 -22.55 -1.88
N VAL A 154 -10.27 -22.21 -1.62
CA VAL A 154 -9.12 -23.02 -2.04
C VAL A 154 -8.91 -24.20 -1.09
N LEU A 155 -9.19 -24.03 0.20
CA LEU A 155 -9.02 -25.09 1.21
C LEU A 155 -10.05 -26.22 1.03
N VAL A 156 -11.27 -25.90 0.63
CA VAL A 156 -12.35 -26.88 0.41
C VAL A 156 -12.38 -27.45 -1.00
N ALA A 157 -11.55 -26.93 -1.92
CA ALA A 157 -11.50 -27.42 -3.28
C ALA A 157 -10.98 -28.86 -3.32
N ASP A 158 -11.62 -29.69 -4.13
CA ASP A 158 -11.24 -31.10 -4.30
C ASP A 158 -10.12 -31.23 -5.34
N VAL A 159 -8.94 -30.72 -4.98
CA VAL A 159 -7.74 -30.73 -5.83
C VAL A 159 -6.61 -31.42 -5.09
N ASP A 160 -6.01 -32.43 -5.73
CA ASP A 160 -4.96 -33.25 -5.14
C ASP A 160 -3.56 -32.81 -5.57
N GLY A 161 -2.71 -32.51 -4.58
CA GLY A 161 -1.28 -32.28 -4.76
C GLY A 161 -0.86 -31.14 -5.72
N PRO A 162 -1.56 -29.99 -5.79
CA PRO A 162 -1.10 -28.89 -6.62
C PRO A 162 0.24 -28.34 -6.10
N PRO A 163 1.12 -27.83 -6.99
CA PRO A 163 2.37 -27.22 -6.55
C PRO A 163 2.10 -25.93 -5.74
N PRO A 164 2.97 -25.56 -4.77
CA PRO A 164 2.76 -24.40 -3.90
C PRO A 164 2.52 -23.10 -4.67
N ARG A 165 3.26 -22.90 -5.77
CA ARG A 165 3.12 -21.75 -6.65
C ARG A 165 1.71 -21.63 -7.24
N ARG A 166 1.04 -22.74 -7.54
CA ARG A 166 -0.31 -22.72 -8.11
C ARG A 166 -1.36 -22.37 -7.07
N VAL A 167 -1.25 -22.93 -5.86
CA VAL A 167 -2.08 -22.54 -4.71
C VAL A 167 -1.90 -21.05 -4.37
N TRP A 168 -0.65 -20.56 -4.43
CA TRP A 168 -0.35 -19.13 -4.28
C TRP A 168 -1.04 -18.29 -5.35
N LEU A 169 -0.96 -18.66 -6.63
CA LEU A 169 -1.64 -17.95 -7.72
C LEU A 169 -3.15 -17.89 -7.53
N TRP A 170 -3.80 -19.03 -7.24
CA TRP A 170 -5.23 -19.08 -6.97
C TRP A 170 -5.63 -18.19 -5.79
N SER A 171 -4.89 -18.29 -4.68
CA SER A 171 -5.13 -17.48 -3.48
C SER A 171 -5.02 -15.99 -3.77
N THR A 172 -3.97 -15.58 -4.51
CA THR A 172 -3.78 -14.17 -4.90
C THR A 172 -4.87 -13.66 -5.84
N ALA A 173 -5.31 -14.48 -6.80
CA ALA A 173 -6.35 -14.07 -7.74
C ALA A 173 -7.71 -13.89 -7.05
N LEU A 174 -8.07 -14.81 -6.16
CA LEU A 174 -9.33 -14.74 -5.40
C LEU A 174 -9.32 -13.58 -4.39
N ASP A 175 -8.22 -13.36 -3.67
CA ASP A 175 -8.10 -12.25 -2.72
C ASP A 175 -8.08 -10.88 -3.42
N ALA A 176 -7.40 -10.79 -4.58
CA ALA A 176 -7.39 -9.58 -5.40
C ALA A 176 -8.79 -9.23 -5.93
N GLU A 177 -9.56 -10.21 -6.38
CA GLU A 177 -10.94 -10.01 -6.83
C GLU A 177 -11.84 -9.60 -5.67
N ALA A 178 -11.76 -10.30 -4.54
CA ALA A 178 -12.55 -10.00 -3.34
C ALA A 178 -12.26 -8.59 -2.80
N THR A 179 -11.01 -8.12 -2.91
CA THR A 179 -10.60 -6.77 -2.54
C THR A 179 -11.13 -5.74 -3.54
N ALA A 180 -10.90 -5.95 -4.84
CA ALA A 180 -11.33 -5.03 -5.89
C ALA A 180 -12.85 -4.84 -5.91
N ARG A 181 -13.61 -5.92 -5.65
CA ARG A 181 -15.07 -5.92 -5.57
C ARG A 181 -15.62 -4.92 -4.55
N ARG A 182 -14.88 -4.62 -3.46
CA ARG A 182 -15.33 -3.69 -2.41
C ARG A 182 -15.33 -2.23 -2.86
N THR A 183 -14.43 -1.86 -3.77
CA THR A 183 -14.23 -0.46 -4.18
C THR A 183 -14.66 -0.18 -5.61
N ILE A 184 -14.68 -1.20 -6.48
CA ILE A 184 -14.88 -1.01 -7.93
C ILE A 184 -16.17 -0.26 -8.28
N GLY A 185 -17.25 -0.45 -7.52
CA GLY A 185 -18.52 0.25 -7.74
C GLY A 185 -18.36 1.78 -7.72
N TYR A 186 -17.59 2.30 -6.76
CA TYR A 186 -17.33 3.74 -6.62
C TYR A 186 -16.32 4.24 -7.66
N GLU A 187 -15.37 3.40 -8.06
CA GLU A 187 -14.31 3.79 -9.01
C GLU A 187 -14.82 3.94 -10.46
N VAL A 188 -15.94 3.29 -10.78
CA VAL A 188 -16.53 3.30 -12.13
C VAL A 188 -17.71 4.26 -12.28
N GLU A 189 -18.14 4.88 -11.18
CA GLU A 189 -19.17 5.91 -11.16
C GLU A 189 -18.62 7.19 -11.80
N VAL A 190 -19.35 7.72 -12.77
CA VAL A 190 -18.95 8.91 -13.53
C VAL A 190 -19.98 9.99 -13.29
N GLU A 191 -19.64 10.94 -12.42
CA GLU A 191 -20.46 12.13 -12.17
C GLU A 191 -20.09 13.27 -13.13
N ARG A 192 -18.82 13.31 -13.54
CA ARG A 192 -18.27 14.40 -14.37
C ARG A 192 -17.54 13.84 -15.60
N PRO A 193 -17.58 14.54 -16.76
CA PRO A 193 -16.89 14.08 -17.98
C PRO A 193 -15.40 13.80 -17.79
N ALA A 194 -14.72 14.60 -16.95
CA ALA A 194 -13.29 14.43 -16.65
C ALA A 194 -12.94 13.09 -15.96
N GLN A 195 -13.91 12.41 -15.34
CA GLN A 195 -13.70 11.13 -14.65
C GLN A 195 -13.83 9.92 -15.59
N ALA A 196 -14.37 10.08 -16.80
CA ALA A 196 -14.65 8.97 -17.71
C ALA A 196 -13.41 8.12 -18.03
N ALA A 197 -12.25 8.77 -18.26
CA ALA A 197 -11.00 8.06 -18.54
C ALA A 197 -10.47 7.29 -17.31
N SER A 198 -10.74 7.77 -16.10
CA SER A 198 -10.38 7.07 -14.85
C SER A 198 -11.27 5.85 -14.64
N ALA A 199 -12.59 6.00 -14.83
CA ALA A 199 -13.55 4.91 -14.74
C ALA A 199 -13.27 3.81 -15.78
N ALA A 200 -12.91 4.16 -17.02
CA ALA A 200 -12.50 3.19 -18.03
C ALA A 200 -11.25 2.40 -17.62
N ARG A 201 -10.23 3.06 -17.05
CA ARG A 201 -9.04 2.39 -16.53
C ARG A 201 -9.37 1.46 -15.35
N ALA A 202 -10.27 1.89 -14.46
CA ALA A 202 -10.72 1.07 -13.33
C ALA A 202 -11.47 -0.18 -13.82
N ARG A 203 -12.36 -0.04 -14.81
CA ARG A 203 -13.03 -1.18 -15.46
C ARG A 203 -12.04 -2.15 -16.10
N ALA A 204 -11.08 -1.66 -16.88
CA ALA A 204 -10.07 -2.49 -17.52
C ALA A 204 -9.19 -3.25 -16.51
N ARG A 205 -8.81 -2.58 -15.41
CA ARG A 205 -8.09 -3.21 -14.31
C ARG A 205 -8.92 -4.31 -13.64
N TYR A 206 -10.20 -4.05 -13.35
CA TYR A 206 -11.08 -5.06 -12.75
C TYR A 206 -11.32 -6.24 -13.69
N ALA A 207 -11.47 -6.01 -15.00
CA ALA A 207 -11.62 -7.09 -15.99
C ALA A 207 -10.43 -8.05 -15.96
N ALA A 208 -9.19 -7.54 -15.88
CA ALA A 208 -7.99 -8.37 -15.77
C ALA A 208 -7.96 -9.19 -14.46
N ILE A 209 -8.28 -8.56 -13.33
CA ILE A 209 -8.34 -9.24 -12.01
C ILE A 209 -9.43 -10.33 -12.01
N TYR A 210 -10.61 -10.00 -12.53
CA TYR A 210 -11.73 -10.92 -12.62
C TYR A 210 -11.40 -12.11 -13.54
N GLY A 211 -10.75 -11.86 -14.68
CA GLY A 211 -10.28 -12.93 -15.58
C GLY A 211 -9.35 -13.94 -14.88
N ALA A 212 -8.38 -13.46 -14.09
CA ALA A 212 -7.51 -14.32 -13.29
C ALA A 212 -8.29 -15.11 -12.22
N SER A 213 -9.30 -14.50 -11.60
CA SER A 213 -10.16 -15.19 -10.62
C SER A 213 -11.02 -16.28 -11.25
N VAL A 214 -11.50 -16.08 -12.48
CA VAL A 214 -12.28 -17.06 -13.25
C VAL A 214 -11.41 -18.23 -13.66
N GLU A 215 -10.16 -17.98 -14.06
CA GLU A 215 -9.18 -19.03 -14.35
C GLU A 215 -8.87 -19.86 -13.09
N ALA A 216 -8.65 -19.20 -11.95
CA ALA A 216 -8.48 -19.88 -10.66
C ALA A 216 -9.72 -20.69 -10.27
N ALA A 217 -10.93 -20.15 -10.45
CA ALA A 217 -12.17 -20.86 -10.16
C ALA A 217 -12.34 -22.11 -11.05
N ARG A 218 -12.04 -21.99 -12.34
CA ARG A 218 -12.05 -23.12 -13.29
C ARG A 218 -11.07 -24.21 -12.87
N ASP A 219 -9.84 -23.82 -12.52
CA ASP A 219 -8.80 -24.74 -12.05
C ASP A 219 -9.20 -25.51 -10.78
N LEU A 220 -9.90 -24.83 -9.87
CA LEU A 220 -10.39 -25.41 -8.61
C LEU A 220 -11.70 -26.21 -8.79
N GLY A 221 -12.28 -26.22 -9.98
CA GLY A 221 -13.57 -26.86 -10.26
C GLY A 221 -14.77 -26.17 -9.57
N ILE A 222 -14.62 -24.91 -9.14
CA ILE A 222 -15.67 -24.13 -8.48
C ILE A 222 -16.40 -23.22 -9.48
N PRO A 223 -17.71 -23.00 -9.31
CA PRO A 223 -18.44 -22.08 -10.18
C PRO A 223 -17.91 -20.65 -10.00
N PRO A 224 -17.55 -19.94 -11.10
CA PRO A 224 -17.10 -18.56 -10.99
C PRO A 224 -18.24 -17.67 -10.49
N ARG A 225 -17.91 -16.76 -9.58
CA ARG A 225 -18.88 -15.76 -9.10
C ARG A 225 -19.19 -14.78 -10.23
N ALA A 226 -20.43 -14.29 -10.30
CA ALA A 226 -20.78 -13.21 -11.21
C ALA A 226 -19.88 -11.97 -10.97
N PRO A 227 -19.55 -11.20 -12.03
CA PRO A 227 -18.76 -9.99 -11.89
C PRO A 227 -19.55 -8.92 -11.14
N ALA A 228 -18.84 -8.09 -10.37
CA ALA A 228 -19.46 -7.04 -9.54
C ALA A 228 -20.03 -5.87 -10.36
N ILE A 229 -19.51 -5.69 -11.57
CA ILE A 229 -19.95 -4.68 -12.53
C ILE A 229 -20.12 -5.37 -13.90
N PRO A 230 -20.95 -4.81 -14.81
CA PRO A 230 -20.99 -5.27 -16.18
C PRO A 230 -19.60 -5.12 -16.82
N LEU A 231 -19.08 -6.23 -17.34
CA LEU A 231 -17.85 -6.27 -18.12
C LEU A 231 -18.24 -6.46 -19.59
N GLU A 232 -17.61 -5.70 -20.47
CA GLU A 232 -17.72 -5.95 -21.91
C GLU A 232 -17.04 -7.29 -22.23
N PRO A 233 -17.61 -8.09 -23.15
CA PRO A 233 -17.12 -9.42 -23.50
C PRO A 233 -15.77 -9.40 -24.25
#